data_AF-A0A4P5X227-F1
#
_entry.id   AF-A0A4P5X227-F1
#
_cell.length_a   1.000
_cell.length_b   1.000
_cell.length_c   1.000
_cell.angle_alpha   90.00
_cell.angle_beta   90.00
_cell.angle_gamma   90.00
#
_symmetry.space_group_name_H-M   'P 1'
#
loop_
_entity.id
_entity.type
_entity.pdbx_description
1 polymer ?
#
loop_
_entity_poly.entity_id
_entity_poly.type
_entity_poly.pdbx_seq_one_letter_code
_entity_poly.pdbx_strand_id
1 'polypeptide(L)'
;MCVFALLSLASLVGCSSQPRSGTPDDFAIGVIVPSAMTDPQLEAGWVVLDADGTVRQFAGEVTRATRLPRRATTISRERLDAMHDRIAAANVLTYGAVGEPVGDASAAIAMYNTVGVWWAANGRRRSFLLSPQLADDVQTLGVIAEIYRELRTESWEQVR
;
A
#
# COMPACT_ATOMS: atom_id res chain seq x y z
N MET A 1 62.85 30.15 11.15
CA MET A 1 61.48 30.68 11.02
C MET A 1 60.53 29.50 11.02
N CYS A 2 59.51 29.58 11.89
CA CYS A 2 58.34 28.69 11.96
C CYS A 2 57.70 28.53 10.56
N VAL A 3 56.97 27.46 10.24
CA VAL A 3 55.60 27.23 10.72
C VAL A 3 55.24 25.74 10.54
N PHE A 4 54.72 25.15 11.63
CA PHE A 4 53.93 23.93 11.64
C PHE A 4 52.68 24.10 10.77
N ALA A 5 52.44 23.19 9.82
CA ALA A 5 51.12 23.03 9.21
C ALA A 5 50.62 21.60 9.51
N LEU A 6 49.97 21.47 10.66
CA LEU A 6 48.93 20.47 10.90
C LEU A 6 47.78 20.74 9.92
N LEU A 7 47.34 19.75 9.15
CA LEU A 7 45.99 19.74 8.58
C LEU A 7 45.50 18.31 8.42
N SER A 8 44.89 17.86 9.51
CA SER A 8 43.56 17.24 9.57
C SER A 8 43.24 16.10 8.60
N LEU A 9 43.23 14.89 9.16
CA LEU A 9 42.38 13.78 8.72
C LEU A 9 40.96 14.30 8.42
N ALA A 10 40.63 14.41 7.14
CA ALA A 10 39.24 14.44 6.72
C ALA A 10 38.75 12.99 6.67
N SER A 11 38.29 12.50 7.82
CA SER A 11 37.45 11.31 7.89
C SER A 11 36.20 11.59 7.06
N LEU A 12 36.20 11.14 5.81
CA LEU A 12 34.98 10.97 5.05
C LEU A 12 34.17 9.90 5.79
N VAL A 13 33.37 10.33 6.76
CA VAL A 13 32.19 9.61 7.19
C VAL A 13 31.26 9.66 5.98
N GLY A 14 31.52 8.78 5.02
CA GLY A 14 30.49 8.33 4.12
C GLY A 14 29.43 7.75 5.04
N CYS A 15 28.34 8.50 5.24
CA CYS A 15 27.06 7.89 5.57
C CYS A 15 26.76 6.95 4.41
N SER A 16 27.32 5.73 4.46
CA SER A 16 26.83 4.63 3.68
C SER A 16 25.42 4.42 4.21
N SER A 17 24.43 4.99 3.54
CA SER A 17 23.10 4.42 3.51
C SER A 17 23.30 3.03 2.94
N GLN A 18 23.62 2.06 3.80
CA GLN A 18 23.49 0.66 3.44
C GLN A 18 22.10 0.55 2.79
N PRO A 19 21.99 -0.02 1.58
CA PRO A 19 20.69 -0.32 1.03
C PRO A 19 19.97 -1.14 2.10
N ARG A 20 18.93 -0.56 2.71
CA ARG A 20 18.12 -1.28 3.69
C ARG A 20 17.59 -2.50 2.96
N SER A 21 18.03 -3.68 3.38
CA SER A 21 17.32 -4.90 3.02
C SER A 21 15.95 -4.82 3.69
N GLY A 22 14.89 -4.74 2.91
CA GLY A 22 13.53 -4.57 3.42
C GLY A 22 12.66 -3.74 2.49
N THR A 23 11.51 -3.31 3.00
CA THR A 23 10.52 -2.55 2.23
C THR A 23 11.07 -1.23 1.73
N PRO A 24 10.80 -0.86 0.47
CA PRO A 24 11.16 0.44 -0.07
C PRO A 24 10.58 1.59 0.77
N ASP A 25 11.32 2.70 0.89
CA ASP A 25 10.88 3.86 1.69
C ASP A 25 9.64 4.56 1.11
N ASP A 26 9.34 4.33 -0.17
CA ASP A 26 8.15 4.82 -0.86
C ASP A 26 7.01 3.80 -0.93
N PHE A 27 7.09 2.73 -0.14
CA PHE A 27 6.07 1.69 -0.17
C PHE A 27 4.71 2.19 0.31
N ALA A 28 3.71 2.15 -0.56
CA ALA A 28 2.33 2.46 -0.25
C ALA A 28 1.39 1.48 -0.95
N ILE A 29 0.23 1.24 -0.36
CA ILE A 29 -0.81 0.37 -0.93
C ILE A 29 -2.19 1.00 -0.71
N GLY A 30 -3.05 0.88 -1.71
CA GLY A 30 -4.47 1.16 -1.56
C GLY A 30 -5.35 0.07 -2.16
N VAL A 31 -6.43 -0.23 -1.45
CA VAL A 31 -7.40 -1.25 -1.81
C VAL A 31 -8.79 -0.62 -1.83
N ILE A 32 -9.57 -0.90 -2.87
CA ILE A 32 -10.94 -0.43 -3.05
C ILE A 32 -11.85 -1.63 -3.27
N VAL A 33 -12.91 -1.70 -2.47
CA VAL A 33 -13.94 -2.73 -2.47
C VAL A 33 -15.28 -2.07 -2.84
N PRO A 34 -15.86 -2.35 -4.03
CA PRO A 34 -17.14 -1.77 -4.45
C PRO A 34 -18.35 -2.27 -3.66
N SER A 35 -19.48 -1.57 -3.82
CA SER A 35 -20.80 -2.00 -3.29
C SER A 35 -21.35 -3.27 -3.94
N ALA A 36 -20.87 -3.64 -5.14
CA ALA A 36 -21.35 -4.80 -5.89
C ALA A 36 -20.62 -6.12 -5.56
N MET A 37 -20.04 -6.26 -4.37
CA MET A 37 -19.36 -7.49 -3.93
C MET A 37 -20.34 -8.52 -3.35
N THR A 38 -20.22 -9.77 -3.78
CA THR A 38 -20.98 -10.90 -3.21
C THR A 38 -20.31 -11.56 -2.01
N ASP A 39 -19.04 -11.24 -1.73
CA ASP A 39 -18.34 -11.77 -0.57
C ASP A 39 -18.75 -10.98 0.70
N PRO A 40 -19.50 -11.60 1.64
CA PRO A 40 -19.95 -10.91 2.85
C PRO A 40 -18.82 -10.54 3.81
N GLN A 41 -17.62 -11.11 3.62
CA GLN A 41 -16.43 -10.78 4.42
C GLN A 41 -15.64 -9.60 3.84
N LEU A 42 -16.03 -9.08 2.68
CA LEU A 42 -15.44 -7.91 2.03
C LEU A 42 -16.48 -6.79 1.99
N GLU A 43 -16.54 -6.02 3.06
CA GLU A 43 -17.41 -4.84 3.12
C GLU A 43 -16.96 -3.76 2.13
N ALA A 44 -17.93 -3.09 1.53
CA ALA A 44 -17.68 -1.98 0.63
C ALA A 44 -16.93 -0.85 1.35
N GLY A 45 -15.93 -0.29 0.67
CA GLY A 45 -15.13 0.80 1.19
C GLY A 45 -13.77 0.86 0.51
N TRP A 46 -12.88 1.66 1.08
CA TRP A 46 -11.49 1.70 0.63
C TRP A 46 -10.55 1.98 1.80
N VAL A 47 -9.31 1.50 1.67
CA VAL A 47 -8.24 1.69 2.64
C VAL A 47 -6.94 2.01 1.92
N VAL A 48 -6.15 2.95 2.46
CA VAL A 48 -4.81 3.28 1.99
C VAL A 48 -3.85 3.24 3.16
N LEU A 49 -2.74 2.54 2.98
CA LEU A 49 -1.53 2.63 3.78
C LEU A 49 -0.52 3.48 2.99
N ASP A 50 -0.18 4.63 3.53
CA ASP A 50 0.77 5.58 2.96
C ASP A 50 2.22 5.21 3.35
N ALA A 51 3.21 5.78 2.66
CA ALA A 51 4.62 5.44 2.87
C ALA A 51 5.17 5.83 4.26
N ASP A 52 4.49 6.77 4.93
CA ASP A 52 4.78 7.15 6.31
C ASP A 52 4.14 6.20 7.35
N GLY A 53 3.49 5.12 6.91
CA GLY A 53 2.76 4.17 7.76
C GLY A 53 1.36 4.64 8.14
N THR A 54 0.90 5.79 7.65
CA THR A 54 -0.46 6.28 7.93
C THR A 54 -1.50 5.42 7.23
N VAL A 55 -2.45 4.89 7.99
CA VAL A 55 -3.63 4.23 7.45
C VAL A 55 -4.79 5.22 7.37
N ARG A 56 -5.48 5.22 6.23
CA ARG A 56 -6.68 6.03 5.96
C ARG A 56 -7.76 5.10 5.44
N GLN A 57 -8.96 5.18 5.99
CA GLN A 57 -10.02 4.24 5.65
C GLN A 57 -11.37 4.94 5.58
N PHE A 58 -12.18 4.58 4.59
CA PHE A 58 -13.59 4.94 4.49
C PHE A 58 -14.41 3.66 4.42
N ALA A 59 -15.38 3.55 5.31
CA ALA A 59 -16.38 2.49 5.27
C ALA A 59 -17.61 2.93 4.48
N GLY A 60 -18.20 2.03 3.70
CA GLY A 60 -19.42 2.27 2.94
C GLY A 60 -19.17 2.41 1.44
N GLU A 61 -20.25 2.72 0.72
CA GLU A 61 -20.24 2.77 -0.73
C GLU A 61 -19.30 3.85 -1.28
N VAL A 62 -18.43 3.47 -2.20
CA VAL A 62 -17.53 4.38 -2.90
C VAL A 62 -18.22 4.91 -4.15
N THR A 63 -18.60 6.18 -4.11
CA THR A 63 -19.17 6.92 -5.24
C THR A 63 -18.15 7.93 -5.76
N ARG A 64 -18.43 8.56 -6.91
CA ARG A 64 -17.62 9.70 -7.40
C ARG A 64 -17.56 10.88 -6.43
N ALA A 65 -18.51 10.99 -5.50
CA ALA A 65 -18.56 12.07 -4.51
C ALA A 65 -17.85 11.71 -3.19
N THR A 66 -17.44 10.45 -3.00
CA THR A 66 -16.80 9.98 -1.77
C THR A 66 -15.46 10.69 -1.60
N ARG A 67 -15.33 11.46 -0.52
CA ARG A 67 -14.08 12.15 -0.16
C ARG A 67 -13.23 11.30 0.77
N LEU A 68 -11.91 11.51 0.72
CA LEU A 68 -11.02 10.77 1.59
C LEU A 68 -11.10 11.29 3.04
N PRO A 69 -11.26 10.42 4.06
CA PRO A 69 -11.23 10.84 5.45
C PRO A 69 -9.81 11.28 5.84
N ARG A 70 -9.74 12.16 6.84
CA ARG A 70 -8.48 12.65 7.38
C ARG A 70 -8.00 11.66 8.45
N ARG A 71 -6.88 10.99 8.18
CA ARG A 71 -6.01 10.16 9.04
C ARG A 71 -6.71 9.30 10.10
N ALA A 72 -6.54 7.97 10.00
CA ALA A 72 -7.19 7.02 10.89
C ALA A 72 -6.23 6.48 11.97
N THR A 73 -5.04 6.03 11.58
CA THR A 73 -3.99 5.57 12.52
C THR A 73 -2.61 5.57 11.85
N THR A 74 -1.56 5.19 12.57
CA THR A 74 -0.22 4.91 12.02
C THR A 74 0.26 3.53 12.48
N ILE A 75 0.87 2.76 11.58
CA ILE A 75 1.40 1.42 11.88
C ILE A 75 2.93 1.43 11.97
N SER A 76 3.52 0.44 12.62
CA SER A 76 4.98 0.35 12.78
C SER A 76 5.67 -0.02 11.46
N ARG A 77 6.95 0.37 11.32
CA ARG A 77 7.75 -0.01 10.15
C ARG A 77 7.92 -1.52 10.01
N GLU A 78 8.10 -2.25 11.12
CA GLU A 78 8.16 -3.71 11.11
C GLU A 78 6.87 -4.33 10.54
N ARG A 79 5.70 -3.75 10.86
CA ARG A 79 4.43 -4.22 10.31
C ARG A 79 4.32 -3.92 8.82
N LEU A 80 4.75 -2.73 8.40
CA LEU A 80 4.84 -2.35 6.99
C LEU A 80 5.76 -3.32 6.23
N ASP A 81 6.86 -3.76 6.85
CA ASP A 81 7.78 -4.75 6.29
C ASP A 81 7.14 -6.13 6.11
N ALA A 82 6.49 -6.64 7.14
CA ALA A 82 5.77 -7.91 7.05
C ALA A 82 4.66 -7.89 5.98
N MET A 83 3.97 -6.75 5.80
CA MET A 83 2.95 -6.61 4.78
C MET A 83 3.54 -6.59 3.36
N HIS A 84 4.61 -5.84 3.15
CA HIS A 84 5.32 -5.82 1.87
C HIS A 84 5.79 -7.21 1.46
N ASP A 85 6.36 -7.98 2.40
CA ASP A 85 6.82 -9.35 2.13
C ASP A 85 5.68 -10.31 1.77
N ARG A 86 4.52 -10.18 2.42
CA ARG A 86 3.31 -10.95 2.06
C ARG A 86 2.81 -10.62 0.66
N ILE A 87 2.80 -9.33 0.29
CA ILE A 87 2.43 -8.87 -1.05
C ILE A 87 3.42 -9.39 -2.09
N ALA A 88 4.72 -9.36 -1.77
CA ALA A 88 5.78 -9.91 -2.62
C ALA A 88 5.61 -11.42 -2.84
N ALA A 89 5.37 -12.18 -1.79
CA ALA A 89 5.17 -13.62 -1.84
C ALA A 89 3.91 -14.04 -2.62
N ALA A 90 2.88 -13.18 -2.65
CA ALA A 90 1.64 -13.41 -3.38
C ALA A 90 1.72 -13.07 -4.88
N ASN A 91 2.93 -12.81 -5.40
CA ASN A 91 3.20 -12.37 -6.77
C ASN A 91 2.44 -11.10 -7.19
N VAL A 92 1.89 -10.34 -6.24
CA VAL A 92 1.18 -9.08 -6.49
C VAL A 92 2.10 -8.09 -7.22
N LEU A 93 3.41 -8.16 -6.97
CA LEU A 93 4.41 -7.28 -7.58
C LEU A 93 4.63 -7.55 -9.08
N THR A 94 4.15 -8.69 -9.59
CA THR A 94 4.29 -9.13 -10.99
C THR A 94 3.09 -8.79 -11.86
N TYR A 95 1.97 -8.36 -11.27
CA TYR A 95 0.79 -7.93 -12.04
C TYR A 95 1.14 -6.69 -12.89
N GLY A 96 1.17 -6.92 -14.20
CA GLY A 96 1.61 -5.98 -15.21
C GLY A 96 0.49 -5.06 -15.67
N ALA A 97 0.21 -4.01 -14.89
CA ALA A 97 -0.42 -2.81 -15.40
C ALA A 97 0.40 -1.60 -14.91
N VAL A 98 1.22 -1.07 -15.82
CA VAL A 98 2.00 0.15 -15.63
C VAL A 98 1.15 1.30 -16.14
N GLY A 99 0.71 2.17 -15.22
CA GLY A 99 -0.13 3.33 -15.51
C GLY A 99 -1.57 2.90 -15.83
N GLU A 100 -2.61 3.43 -15.21
CA GLU A 100 -2.75 4.73 -14.60
C GLU A 100 -2.92 4.61 -13.08
N PRO A 101 -2.78 5.72 -12.34
CA PRO A 101 -3.41 5.82 -11.03
C PRO A 101 -4.80 5.21 -11.07
N VAL A 102 -5.27 4.79 -9.91
CA VAL A 102 -6.69 4.69 -9.57
C VAL A 102 -7.33 6.11 -9.61
N GLY A 103 -6.93 6.95 -10.57
CA GLY A 103 -7.37 8.29 -10.90
C GLY A 103 -8.44 8.30 -11.98
N ASP A 104 -8.59 7.21 -12.73
CA ASP A 104 -9.79 6.89 -13.53
C ASP A 104 -10.59 5.70 -12.94
N ALA A 105 -10.27 5.33 -11.70
CA ALA A 105 -10.78 4.14 -11.01
C ALA A 105 -12.30 4.00 -10.93
N SER A 106 -13.05 5.10 -11.01
CA SER A 106 -14.50 5.03 -10.95
C SER A 106 -15.13 4.20 -12.07
N ALA A 107 -14.47 4.09 -13.23
CA ALA A 107 -14.94 3.28 -14.35
C ALA A 107 -14.56 1.80 -14.22
N ALA A 108 -13.40 1.49 -13.63
CA ALA A 108 -12.88 0.13 -13.43
C ALA A 108 -13.53 -0.60 -12.24
N ILE A 109 -13.89 0.14 -11.18
CA ILE A 109 -14.61 -0.37 -9.99
C ILE A 109 -16.05 -0.83 -10.35
N ALA A 110 -16.56 -0.50 -11.54
CA ALA A 110 -17.88 -0.92 -12.00
C ALA A 110 -17.97 -2.40 -12.41
N MET A 111 -16.85 -3.13 -12.47
CA MET A 111 -16.88 -4.57 -12.75
C MET A 111 -17.35 -5.35 -11.52
N TYR A 112 -18.39 -6.17 -11.70
CA TYR A 112 -19.02 -6.95 -10.63
C TYR A 112 -18.01 -7.89 -9.95
N ASN A 113 -18.01 -7.94 -8.63
CA ASN A 113 -17.09 -8.76 -7.82
C ASN A 113 -15.59 -8.50 -8.00
N THR A 114 -15.19 -7.30 -8.43
CA THR A 114 -13.76 -6.96 -8.56
C THR A 114 -13.25 -6.10 -7.41
N VAL A 115 -11.98 -6.29 -7.04
CA VAL A 115 -11.27 -5.45 -6.07
C VAL A 115 -10.22 -4.63 -6.81
N GLY A 116 -10.25 -3.31 -6.63
CA GLY A 116 -9.24 -2.41 -7.16
C GLY A 116 -8.04 -2.32 -6.22
N VAL A 117 -6.84 -2.52 -6.74
CA VAL A 117 -5.60 -2.44 -5.96
C VAL A 117 -4.61 -1.54 -6.65
N TRP A 118 -3.93 -0.71 -5.87
CA TRP A 118 -2.71 -0.05 -6.32
C TRP A 118 -1.61 -0.19 -5.28
N TRP A 119 -0.37 -0.19 -5.74
CA TRP A 119 0.78 -0.09 -4.88
C TRP A 119 1.86 0.79 -5.52
N ALA A 120 2.67 1.41 -4.69
CA ALA A 120 3.88 2.11 -5.08
C ALA A 120 5.04 1.52 -4.31
N ALA A 121 6.16 1.25 -4.99
CA ALA A 121 7.45 1.00 -4.36
C ALA A 121 8.57 1.10 -5.41
N ASN A 122 9.78 1.44 -4.98
CA ASN A 122 10.96 1.60 -5.83
C ASN A 122 10.73 2.59 -6.98
N GLY A 123 10.05 3.70 -6.70
CA GLY A 123 9.73 4.75 -7.67
C GLY A 123 8.68 4.35 -8.70
N ARG A 124 8.02 3.19 -8.55
CA ARG A 124 7.05 2.68 -9.52
C ARG A 124 5.70 2.43 -8.87
N ARG A 125 4.67 3.11 -9.39
CA ARG A 125 3.26 2.81 -9.09
C ARG A 125 2.71 1.80 -10.09
N ARG A 126 1.97 0.82 -9.59
CA ARG A 126 1.23 -0.17 -10.38
C ARG A 126 -0.21 -0.23 -9.87
N SER A 127 -1.16 -0.51 -10.74
CA SER A 127 -2.58 -0.55 -10.39
C SER A 127 -3.27 -1.61 -11.24
N PHE A 128 -4.09 -2.45 -10.63
CA PHE A 128 -4.75 -3.57 -11.29
C PHE A 128 -6.07 -3.90 -10.59
N LEU A 129 -6.90 -4.70 -11.27
CA LEU A 129 -8.14 -5.27 -10.71
C LEU A 129 -7.89 -6.74 -10.41
N LEU A 130 -8.44 -7.23 -9.30
CA LEU A 130 -8.51 -8.65 -8.98
C LEU A 130 -9.96 -9.11 -9.05
N SER A 131 -10.20 -10.26 -9.69
CA SER A 131 -11.52 -10.87 -9.75
C SER A 131 -11.48 -12.33 -9.27
N PRO A 132 -12.44 -12.77 -8.43
CA PRO A 132 -12.54 -14.18 -8.04
C PRO A 132 -12.89 -15.09 -9.23
N GLN A 133 -13.28 -14.54 -10.38
CA GLN A 133 -13.60 -15.30 -11.60
C GLN A 133 -12.35 -15.74 -12.36
N LEU A 134 -11.20 -15.10 -12.12
CA LEU A 134 -9.93 -15.45 -12.75
C LEU A 134 -9.15 -16.37 -11.80
N ALA A 135 -8.82 -17.58 -12.27
CA ALA A 135 -8.16 -18.59 -11.44
C ALA A 135 -6.81 -18.12 -10.87
N ASP A 136 -6.07 -17.33 -11.65
CA ASP A 136 -4.76 -16.77 -11.25
C ASP A 136 -4.89 -15.69 -10.16
N ASP A 137 -6.07 -15.06 -10.04
CA ASP A 137 -6.32 -13.98 -9.09
C ASP A 137 -6.74 -14.50 -7.71
N VAL A 138 -7.22 -15.75 -7.58
CA VAL A 138 -7.85 -16.25 -6.34
C VAL A 138 -6.90 -16.18 -5.14
N GLN A 139 -5.64 -16.63 -5.33
CA GLN A 139 -4.64 -16.59 -4.26
C GLN A 139 -4.27 -15.13 -3.90
N THR A 140 -4.07 -14.29 -4.91
CA THR A 140 -3.72 -12.87 -4.74
C THR A 140 -4.85 -12.11 -4.05
N LEU A 141 -6.10 -12.39 -4.43
CA LEU A 141 -7.30 -11.82 -3.84
C LEU A 141 -7.43 -12.21 -2.37
N GLY A 142 -7.09 -13.45 -1.99
CA GLY A 142 -7.08 -13.88 -0.59
C GLY A 142 -6.13 -13.05 0.27
N VAL A 143 -4.91 -12.79 -0.21
CA VAL A 143 -3.91 -11.96 0.51
C VAL A 143 -4.35 -10.50 0.58
N ILE A 144 -4.87 -9.93 -0.51
CA ILE A 144 -5.38 -8.56 -0.53
C ILE A 144 -6.60 -8.40 0.37
N ALA A 145 -7.51 -9.38 0.41
CA ALA A 145 -8.66 -9.38 1.28
C ALA A 145 -8.25 -9.40 2.76
N GLU A 146 -7.24 -10.19 3.12
CA GLU A 146 -6.69 -10.20 4.48
C GLU A 146 -6.05 -8.86 4.86
N ILE A 147 -5.21 -8.30 3.98
CA ILE A 147 -4.59 -6.97 4.17
C ILE A 147 -5.65 -5.89 4.33
N TYR A 148 -6.70 -5.91 3.51
CA TYR A 148 -7.81 -4.98 3.62
C TYR A 148 -8.48 -5.05 4.99
N ARG A 149 -8.75 -6.27 5.48
CA ARG A 149 -9.37 -6.48 6.80
C ARG A 149 -8.46 -6.01 7.94
N GLU A 150 -7.18 -6.35 7.89
CA GLU A 150 -6.18 -5.91 8.89
C GLU A 150 -6.10 -4.38 8.97
N LEU A 151 -5.86 -3.72 7.84
CA LEU A 151 -5.75 -2.25 7.80
C LEU A 151 -7.05 -1.58 8.21
N ARG A 152 -8.19 -2.17 7.85
CA ARG A 152 -9.49 -1.69 8.32
C ARG A 152 -9.60 -1.81 9.84
N THR A 153 -9.29 -2.96 10.44
CA THR A 153 -9.30 -3.11 11.90
C THR A 153 -8.38 -2.10 12.59
N GLU A 154 -7.22 -1.80 12.00
CA GLU A 154 -6.25 -0.85 12.55
C GLU A 154 -6.70 0.61 12.38
N SER A 155 -7.42 0.93 11.29
CA SER A 155 -7.92 2.27 11.02
C SER A 155 -9.09 2.72 11.91
N TRP A 156 -9.81 1.78 12.50
CA TRP A 156 -10.76 2.15 13.55
C TRP A 156 -9.95 2.43 14.80
N GLU A 157 -10.00 3.67 15.27
CA GLU A 157 -9.69 3.91 16.67
C GLU A 157 -10.46 2.86 17.48
N GLN A 158 -9.77 2.12 18.36
CA GLN A 158 -10.41 1.50 19.51
C GLN A 158 -10.95 2.58 20.47
N VAL A 159 -11.62 3.62 19.96
CA VAL A 159 -12.38 4.59 20.75
C VAL A 159 -13.69 3.91 21.10
N ARG A 160 -13.59 3.10 22.15
CA ARG A 160 -14.60 3.09 23.21
C ARG A 160 -14.01 3.78 24.42
#